data_AF-A7RS91-F1
#
_entry.id   AF-A7RS91-F1
#
_cell.length_a   1.000
_cell.length_b   1.000
_cell.length_c   1.000
_cell.angle_alpha   90.00
_cell.angle_beta   90.00
_cell.angle_gamma   90.00
#
_symmetry.space_group_name_H-M   'P 1'
#
loop_
_entity.id
_entity.type
_entity.pdbx_description
1 polymer ?
#
loop_
_entity_poly.entity_id
_entity_poly.type
_entity_poly.pdbx_seq_one_letter_code
_entity_poly.pdbx_strand_id
1 'polypeptide(L)'
;SSQYKLLLGSVLQYISSQYKLLLGSVLHYISSQYKLLLGSVLQYISSQYKLLLGSVLHYISSQYKLLLGSVLHYISSQYKLLLGSVLQYISSQYKLLLGSVLHYISSQYKLLLGSVLHYISSQYKLLLGSVLHYISSQYKLLLGSVLHYISSQYKLLLGSVLQYISSQYKLLLGSVLQYINSQYKLLLGSVLQYISSQYKLLLGSVLQYINSQYKLLLGSVLQYISSQYKL
;
A
#
# COMPACT_ATOMS: atom_id res chain seq x y z
N SER A 1 -25.29 36.56 -11.03
CA SER A 1 -24.63 35.59 -11.90
C SER A 1 -25.32 34.24 -11.72
N SER A 2 -25.86 33.65 -12.77
CA SER A 2 -26.68 32.44 -12.68
C SER A 2 -25.81 31.23 -12.29
N GLN A 3 -25.63 31.01 -10.99
CA GLN A 3 -25.11 29.75 -10.47
C GLN A 3 -26.12 28.66 -10.82
N TYR A 4 -25.89 27.92 -11.89
CA TYR A 4 -26.66 26.73 -12.15
C TYR A 4 -26.46 25.75 -10.98
N LYS A 5 -27.57 25.38 -10.32
CA LYS A 5 -27.51 24.54 -9.11
C LYS A 5 -27.26 23.06 -9.45
N LEU A 6 -27.69 22.61 -10.62
CA LEU A 6 -27.83 21.20 -10.98
C LEU A 6 -27.67 21.03 -12.49
N LEU A 7 -26.92 20.01 -12.91
CA LEU A 7 -26.93 19.47 -14.27
C LEU A 7 -27.22 17.96 -14.21
N LEU A 8 -28.18 17.51 -15.02
CA LEU A 8 -28.59 16.12 -15.16
C LEU A 8 -28.51 15.73 -16.64
N GLY A 9 -27.94 14.56 -16.92
CA GLY A 9 -27.94 13.97 -18.25
C GLY A 9 -27.58 12.50 -18.21
N SER A 10 -28.06 11.72 -19.17
CA SER A 10 -27.59 10.34 -19.34
C SER A 10 -26.14 10.35 -19.81
N VAL A 11 -25.86 11.02 -20.93
CA VAL A 11 -24.52 11.15 -21.48
C VAL A 11 -24.15 12.62 -21.58
N LEU A 12 -23.03 13.01 -20.97
CA LEU A 12 -22.49 14.37 -21.07
C LEU A 12 -21.01 14.28 -21.48
N GLN A 13 -20.63 14.98 -22.55
CA GLN A 13 -19.31 14.77 -23.17
C GLN A 13 -18.27 15.84 -22.86
N TYR A 14 -18.66 17.11 -22.79
CA TYR A 14 -17.76 18.22 -22.56
C TYR A 14 -18.42 19.20 -21.61
N ILE A 15 -17.94 19.23 -20.37
CA ILE A 15 -18.51 20.08 -19.33
C ILE A 15 -17.41 20.94 -18.72
N SER A 16 -17.50 22.25 -18.99
CA SER A 16 -16.58 23.26 -18.47
C SER A 16 -17.25 24.30 -17.57
N SER A 17 -18.58 24.24 -17.42
CA SER A 17 -19.35 25.20 -16.62
C SER A 17 -19.38 24.86 -15.13
N GLN A 18 -19.53 25.90 -14.30
CA GLN A 18 -19.61 25.78 -12.83
C GLN A 18 -21.03 25.41 -12.37
N TYR A 19 -21.14 24.27 -11.68
CA TYR A 19 -22.38 23.79 -11.04
C TYR A 19 -22.13 23.52 -9.56
N LYS A 20 -23.19 23.36 -8.76
CA LYS A 20 -23.01 22.78 -7.42
C LYS A 20 -22.99 21.25 -7.47
N LEU A 21 -23.84 20.68 -8.32
CA LEU A 21 -24.07 19.25 -8.42
C LEU A 21 -24.17 18.82 -9.88
N LEU A 22 -23.44 17.75 -10.23
CA LEU A 22 -23.47 17.11 -11.52
C LEU A 22 -23.84 15.63 -11.36
N LEU A 23 -24.88 15.21 -12.09
CA LEU A 23 -25.38 13.84 -12.14
C LEU A 23 -25.43 13.36 -13.59
N GLY A 24 -24.80 12.22 -13.87
CA GLY A 24 -25.08 11.50 -15.12
C GLY A 24 -24.58 10.09 -15.13
N SER A 25 -25.05 9.27 -16.07
CA SER A 25 -24.58 7.88 -16.16
C SER A 25 -23.19 7.81 -16.80
N VAL A 26 -22.96 8.54 -17.90
CA VAL A 26 -21.67 8.60 -18.57
C VAL A 26 -21.24 10.05 -18.70
N LEU A 27 -20.10 10.39 -18.09
CA LEU A 27 -19.51 11.72 -18.18
C LEU A 27 -18.10 11.62 -18.77
N HIS A 28 -17.88 12.29 -19.89
CA HIS A 28 -16.56 12.50 -20.46
C HIS A 28 -16.10 13.95 -20.25
N TYR A 29 -14.79 14.14 -20.24
CA TYR A 29 -14.09 15.44 -20.22
C TYR A 29 -14.75 16.51 -19.36
N ILE A 30 -14.46 16.43 -18.06
CA ILE A 30 -15.02 17.34 -17.07
C ILE A 30 -13.92 18.20 -16.50
N SER A 31 -14.00 19.50 -16.76
CA SER A 31 -12.99 20.48 -16.36
C SER A 31 -13.63 21.70 -15.68
N SER A 32 -14.02 21.54 -14.42
CA SER A 32 -14.86 22.54 -13.72
C SER A 32 -14.87 22.33 -12.21
N GLN A 33 -15.30 23.34 -11.45
CA GLN A 33 -15.43 23.25 -9.99
C GLN A 33 -16.85 22.88 -9.58
N TYR A 34 -17.01 21.78 -8.84
CA TYR A 34 -18.28 21.30 -8.27
C TYR A 34 -18.16 21.03 -6.77
N LYS A 35 -19.29 20.96 -6.06
CA LYS A 35 -19.26 20.40 -4.71
C LYS A 35 -19.32 18.87 -4.77
N LEU A 36 -20.14 18.33 -5.67
CA LEU A 36 -20.48 16.93 -5.74
C LEU A 36 -20.64 16.47 -7.20
N LEU A 37 -19.95 15.39 -7.55
CA LEU A 37 -20.03 14.75 -8.86
C LEU A 37 -20.40 13.28 -8.69
N LEU A 38 -21.43 12.85 -9.41
CA LEU A 38 -21.96 11.49 -9.41
C LEU A 38 -22.09 10.98 -10.83
N GLY A 39 -21.49 9.81 -11.10
CA GLY A 39 -21.86 9.05 -12.28
C GLY A 39 -21.32 7.64 -12.34
N SER A 40 -21.94 6.79 -13.15
CA SER A 40 -21.51 5.38 -13.26
C SER A 40 -20.14 5.26 -13.93
N VAL A 41 -19.93 5.95 -15.04
CA VAL A 41 -18.67 5.95 -15.79
C VAL A 41 -18.19 7.37 -15.97
N LEU A 42 -16.98 7.65 -15.49
CA LEU A 42 -16.39 8.97 -15.60
C LEU A 42 -14.99 8.88 -16.19
N GLN A 43 -14.73 9.66 -17.23
CA GLN A 43 -13.47 9.66 -17.96
C GLN A 43 -12.90 11.07 -18.07
N TYR A 44 -11.60 11.22 -17.84
CA TYR A 44 -10.85 12.48 -17.97
C TYR A 44 -11.44 13.61 -17.13
N ILE A 45 -11.23 13.51 -15.82
CA ILE A 45 -11.72 14.51 -14.87
C ILE A 45 -10.54 15.32 -14.33
N SER A 46 -10.58 16.62 -14.56
CA SER A 46 -9.56 17.58 -14.12
C SER A 46 -10.20 18.76 -13.39
N SER A 47 -10.28 18.65 -12.06
CA SER A 47 -11.18 19.54 -11.30
C SER A 47 -10.91 19.60 -9.80
N GLN A 48 -11.62 20.50 -9.11
CA GLN A 48 -11.63 20.58 -7.65
C GLN A 48 -13.05 20.30 -7.13
N TYR A 49 -13.20 19.23 -6.34
CA TYR A 49 -14.48 18.82 -5.74
C TYR A 49 -14.35 18.56 -4.24
N LYS A 50 -15.49 18.54 -3.53
CA LYS A 50 -15.48 17.96 -2.17
C LYS A 50 -15.60 16.44 -2.24
N LEU A 51 -16.48 15.93 -3.10
CA LEU A 51 -16.85 14.53 -3.17
C LEU A 51 -17.08 14.10 -4.62
N LEU A 52 -16.50 12.96 -4.99
CA LEU A 52 -16.68 12.33 -6.28
C LEU A 52 -17.01 10.84 -6.07
N LEU A 53 -18.15 10.40 -6.60
CA LEU A 53 -18.53 8.98 -6.62
C LEU A 53 -18.70 8.52 -8.06
N GLY A 54 -18.15 7.35 -8.35
CA GLY A 54 -18.57 6.60 -9.51
C GLY A 54 -18.32 5.11 -9.41
N SER A 55 -18.81 4.35 -10.38
CA SER A 55 -18.51 2.92 -10.46
C SER A 55 -17.14 2.72 -11.12
N VAL A 56 -16.93 3.38 -12.25
CA VAL A 56 -15.70 3.31 -13.04
C VAL A 56 -15.15 4.70 -13.29
N LEU A 57 -13.88 4.92 -12.93
CA LEU A 57 -13.19 6.20 -13.02
C LEU A 57 -11.86 6.02 -13.75
N HIS A 58 -11.69 6.74 -14.86
CA HIS A 58 -10.46 6.75 -15.64
C HIS A 58 -9.87 8.16 -15.72
N TYR A 59 -8.56 8.26 -15.51
CA TYR A 59 -7.78 9.49 -15.67
C TYR A 59 -8.31 10.64 -14.82
N ILE A 60 -8.09 10.54 -13.51
CA ILE A 60 -8.54 11.53 -12.55
C ILE A 60 -7.33 12.31 -12.05
N SER A 61 -7.32 13.62 -12.32
CA SER A 61 -6.24 14.52 -11.94
C SER A 61 -6.79 15.74 -11.19
N SER A 62 -6.79 15.69 -9.87
CA SER A 62 -7.64 16.62 -9.09
C SER A 62 -7.34 16.69 -7.59
N GLN A 63 -7.99 17.65 -6.92
CA GLN A 63 -7.93 17.80 -5.46
C GLN A 63 -9.32 17.61 -4.86
N TYR A 64 -9.49 16.58 -4.04
CA TYR A 64 -10.75 16.21 -3.38
C TYR A 64 -10.60 15.98 -1.87
N LYS A 65 -11.71 16.02 -1.13
CA LYS A 65 -11.71 15.45 0.22
C LYS A 65 -11.90 13.94 0.17
N LEU A 66 -12.78 13.45 -0.70
CA LEU A 66 -13.21 12.06 -0.73
C LEU A 66 -13.49 11.60 -2.17
N LEU A 67 -12.90 10.47 -2.55
CA LEU A 67 -13.10 9.80 -3.84
C LEU A 67 -13.55 8.35 -3.58
N LEU A 68 -14.68 7.95 -4.16
CA LEU A 68 -15.20 6.58 -4.09
C LEU A 68 -15.40 6.02 -5.49
N GLY A 69 -14.81 4.86 -5.72
CA GLY A 69 -14.88 4.12 -6.98
C GLY A 69 -15.03 2.63 -6.75
N SER A 70 -15.71 1.89 -7.63
CA SER A 70 -15.51 0.44 -7.66
C SER A 70 -14.17 0.13 -8.34
N VAL A 71 -13.94 0.77 -9.50
CA VAL A 71 -12.73 0.62 -10.31
C VAL A 71 -12.12 1.99 -10.58
N LEU A 72 -10.85 2.17 -10.21
CA LEU A 72 -10.09 3.41 -10.36
C LEU A 72 -8.80 3.15 -11.15
N HIS A 73 -8.66 3.81 -12.31
CA HIS A 73 -7.45 3.75 -13.14
C HIS A 73 -6.83 5.13 -13.33
N TYR A 74 -5.51 5.20 -13.17
CA TYR A 74 -4.70 6.41 -13.40
C TYR A 74 -5.21 7.60 -12.58
N ILE A 75 -4.97 7.52 -11.27
CA ILE A 75 -5.36 8.56 -10.33
C ILE A 75 -4.11 9.30 -9.88
N SER A 76 -4.05 10.60 -10.16
CA SER A 76 -2.93 11.46 -9.74
C SER A 76 -3.44 12.70 -9.01
N SER A 77 -3.27 12.75 -7.69
CA SER A 77 -4.06 13.69 -6.89
C SER A 77 -3.68 13.83 -5.42
N GLN A 78 -4.27 14.82 -4.75
CA GLN A 78 -4.17 15.01 -3.30
C GLN A 78 -5.55 14.88 -2.64
N TYR A 79 -5.73 13.88 -1.77
CA TYR A 79 -6.99 13.58 -1.07
C TYR A 79 -6.83 13.37 0.43
N LYS A 80 -7.93 13.45 1.18
CA LYS A 80 -7.94 12.90 2.54
C LYS A 80 -8.16 11.39 2.51
N LEU A 81 -9.12 10.92 1.71
CA LEU A 81 -9.57 9.54 1.71
C LEU A 81 -9.92 9.07 0.29
N LEU A 82 -9.40 7.90 -0.08
CA LEU A 82 -9.71 7.21 -1.32
C LEU A 82 -10.16 5.78 -1.00
N LEU A 83 -11.37 5.40 -1.42
CA LEU A 83 -11.84 4.02 -1.34
C LEU A 83 -12.12 3.50 -2.75
N GLY A 84 -11.68 2.27 -3.01
CA GLY A 84 -12.27 1.50 -4.10
C GLY A 84 -11.89 0.04 -4.12
N SER A 85 -12.63 -0.76 -4.86
CA SER A 85 -12.39 -2.21 -4.91
C SER A 85 -11.10 -2.54 -5.66
N VAL A 86 -10.90 -1.95 -6.84
CA VAL A 86 -9.72 -2.15 -7.68
C VAL A 86 -9.08 -0.81 -8.02
N LEU A 87 -7.81 -0.63 -7.64
CA LEU A 87 -7.06 0.59 -7.87
C LEU A 87 -5.78 0.27 -8.64
N GLN A 88 -5.59 0.96 -9.76
CA GLN A 88 -4.42 0.80 -10.62
C GLN A 88 -3.77 2.14 -10.93
N TYR A 89 -2.44 2.18 -10.83
CA TYR A 89 -1.62 3.35 -11.15
C TYR A 89 -2.04 4.59 -10.34
N ILE A 90 -1.77 4.54 -9.04
CA ILE A 90 -2.12 5.61 -8.11
C ILE A 90 -0.84 6.35 -7.71
N SER A 91 -0.75 7.64 -8.03
CA SER A 91 0.39 8.49 -7.66
C SER A 91 -0.07 9.74 -6.91
N SER A 92 0.18 9.80 -5.59
CA SER A 92 -0.57 10.76 -4.77
C SER A 92 -0.13 10.92 -3.32
N GLN A 93 -0.68 11.92 -2.65
CA GLN A 93 -0.56 12.11 -1.20
C GLN A 93 -1.95 12.03 -0.56
N TYR A 94 -2.14 11.03 0.33
CA TYR A 94 -3.40 10.78 1.05
C TYR A 94 -3.18 10.65 2.56
N LYS A 95 -4.26 10.83 3.35
CA LYS A 95 -4.22 10.33 4.73
C LYS A 95 -4.50 8.83 4.75
N LEU A 96 -5.50 8.39 3.99
CA LEU A 96 -6.01 7.03 4.03
C LEU A 96 -6.35 6.52 2.62
N LEU A 97 -5.86 5.34 2.28
CA LEU A 97 -6.25 4.60 1.09
C LEU A 97 -6.71 3.20 1.49
N LEU A 98 -7.86 2.81 0.95
CA LEU A 98 -8.52 1.53 1.19
C LEU A 98 -8.89 0.92 -0.15
N GLY A 99 -8.48 -0.33 -0.38
CA GLY A 99 -9.04 -1.10 -1.49
C GLY A 99 -8.77 -2.58 -1.43
N SER A 100 -9.54 -3.37 -2.16
CA SER A 100 -9.37 -4.83 -2.15
C SER A 100 -8.11 -5.22 -2.93
N VAL A 101 -7.93 -4.65 -4.12
CA VAL A 101 -6.80 -4.94 -5.02
C VAL A 101 -6.12 -3.63 -5.42
N LEU A 102 -4.81 -3.58 -5.22
CA LEU A 102 -3.99 -2.39 -5.38
C LEU A 102 -2.77 -2.71 -6.24
N HIS A 103 -2.67 -2.09 -7.42
CA HIS A 103 -1.52 -2.25 -8.32
C HIS A 103 -0.82 -0.91 -8.57
N TYR A 104 0.51 -0.92 -8.49
CA TYR A 104 1.37 0.22 -8.81
C TYR A 104 1.00 1.48 -8.03
N ILE A 105 1.29 1.44 -6.73
CA ILE A 105 1.01 2.54 -5.82
C ILE A 105 2.32 3.24 -5.47
N SER A 106 2.44 4.51 -5.85
CA SER A 106 3.64 5.32 -5.62
C SER A 106 3.29 6.62 -4.90
N SER A 107 3.50 6.69 -3.59
CA SER A 107 2.81 7.72 -2.79
C SER A 107 3.28 7.90 -1.35
N GLN A 108 2.79 8.95 -0.68
CA GLN A 108 2.96 9.16 0.75
C GLN A 108 1.62 9.15 1.47
N TYR A 109 1.43 8.20 2.40
CA TYR A 109 0.19 8.01 3.18
C TYR A 109 0.43 7.91 4.68
N LYS A 110 -0.61 8.14 5.49
CA LYS A 110 -0.55 7.68 6.89
C LYS A 110 -0.86 6.19 6.97
N LEU A 111 -1.87 5.73 6.22
CA LEU A 111 -2.42 4.39 6.34
C LEU A 111 -2.85 3.86 4.97
N LEU A 112 -2.35 2.68 4.62
CA LEU A 112 -2.73 1.93 3.42
C LEU A 112 -3.29 0.56 3.83
N LEU A 113 -4.48 0.25 3.35
CA LEU A 113 -5.18 -1.01 3.63
C LEU A 113 -5.62 -1.66 2.33
N GLY A 114 -5.25 -2.94 2.16
CA GLY A 114 -5.89 -3.74 1.13
C GLY A 114 -5.65 -5.23 1.23
N SER A 115 -6.48 -6.02 0.55
CA SER A 115 -6.34 -7.47 0.59
C SER A 115 -5.11 -7.92 -0.20
N VAL A 116 -4.95 -7.39 -1.41
CA VAL A 116 -3.85 -7.71 -2.33
C VAL A 116 -3.16 -6.42 -2.78
N LEU A 117 -1.85 -6.36 -2.60
CA LEU A 117 -1.02 -5.21 -2.93
C LEU A 117 0.18 -5.64 -3.77
N HIS A 118 0.30 -5.07 -4.96
CA HIS A 118 1.41 -5.30 -5.89
C HIS A 118 2.15 -4.00 -6.20
N TYR A 119 3.48 -4.05 -6.14
CA TYR A 119 4.37 -2.95 -6.53
C TYR A 119 4.06 -1.65 -5.77
N ILE A 120 4.43 -1.64 -4.49
CA ILE A 120 4.19 -0.51 -3.60
C ILE A 120 5.53 0.15 -3.31
N SER A 121 5.67 1.41 -3.72
CA SER A 121 6.88 2.20 -3.49
C SER A 121 6.55 3.53 -2.82
N SER A 122 6.85 3.64 -1.52
CA SER A 122 6.20 4.69 -0.72
C SER A 122 6.73 4.89 0.69
N GLN A 123 6.30 5.97 1.34
CA GLN A 123 6.52 6.21 2.77
C GLN A 123 5.19 6.26 3.52
N TYR A 124 4.99 5.36 4.48
CA TYR A 124 3.78 5.22 5.29
C TYR A 124 4.05 5.14 6.79
N LYS A 125 3.04 5.40 7.62
CA LYS A 125 3.11 4.97 9.02
C LYS A 125 2.75 3.49 9.14
N LEU A 126 1.71 3.05 8.44
CA LEU A 126 1.14 1.72 8.58
C LEU A 126 0.64 1.18 7.23
N LEU A 127 1.06 -0.05 6.91
CA LEU A 127 0.59 -0.82 5.76
C LEU A 127 0.01 -2.15 6.27
N LEU A 128 -1.28 -2.41 6.00
CA LEU A 128 -1.87 -3.73 6.22
C LEU A 128 -2.32 -4.34 4.89
N GLY A 129 -2.01 -5.63 4.71
CA GLY A 129 -2.72 -6.42 3.73
C GLY A 129 -2.51 -7.91 3.83
N SER A 130 -3.38 -8.69 3.19
CA SER A 130 -3.29 -10.15 3.28
C SER A 130 -2.10 -10.66 2.46
N VAL A 131 -1.96 -10.18 1.22
CA VAL A 131 -0.90 -10.58 0.29
C VAL A 131 -0.19 -9.34 -0.23
N LEU A 132 1.12 -9.25 0.00
CA LEU A 132 1.96 -8.14 -0.45
C LEU A 132 3.10 -8.65 -1.33
N HIS A 133 3.22 -8.09 -2.54
CA HIS A 133 4.30 -8.38 -3.47
C HIS A 133 5.06 -7.12 -3.85
N TYR A 134 6.40 -7.21 -3.82
CA TYR A 134 7.32 -6.13 -4.25
C TYR A 134 7.06 -4.82 -3.51
N ILE A 135 7.44 -4.81 -2.23
CA ILE A 135 7.28 -3.65 -1.36
C ILE A 135 8.65 -3.01 -1.14
N SER A 136 8.82 -1.77 -1.58
CA SER A 136 10.08 -1.03 -1.50
C SER A 136 9.87 0.34 -0.85
N SER A 137 10.14 0.45 0.46
CA SER A 137 9.55 1.56 1.23
C SER A 137 10.11 1.77 2.64
N GLN A 138 9.73 2.88 3.27
CA GLN A 138 10.03 3.14 4.69
C GLN A 138 8.73 3.28 5.49
N TYR A 139 8.53 2.41 6.48
CA TYR A 139 7.33 2.35 7.34
C TYR A 139 7.66 2.29 8.84
N LYS A 140 6.69 2.65 9.69
CA LYS A 140 6.79 2.26 11.11
C LYS A 140 6.38 0.79 11.28
N LEU A 141 5.28 0.39 10.64
CA LEU A 141 4.68 -0.92 10.83
C LEU A 141 4.19 -1.50 9.50
N LEU A 142 4.55 -2.75 9.25
CA LEU A 142 4.08 -3.56 8.13
C LEU A 142 3.46 -4.86 8.67
N LEU A 143 2.24 -5.15 8.26
CA LEU A 143 1.46 -6.32 8.68
C LEU A 143 0.88 -7.00 7.44
N GLY A 144 1.14 -8.30 7.30
CA GLY A 144 0.42 -9.10 6.31
C GLY A 144 0.58 -10.59 6.46
N SER A 145 -0.28 -11.37 5.82
CA SER A 145 -0.23 -12.83 5.94
C SER A 145 0.92 -13.40 5.11
N VAL A 146 1.03 -12.96 3.85
CA VAL A 146 2.03 -13.43 2.89
C VAL A 146 2.76 -12.24 2.29
N LEU A 147 4.09 -12.20 2.47
CA LEU A 147 4.94 -11.11 2.01
C LEU A 147 6.05 -11.66 1.11
N HIS A 148 6.12 -11.17 -0.13
CA HIS A 148 7.15 -11.51 -1.10
C HIS A 148 7.95 -10.27 -1.51
N TYR A 149 9.28 -10.39 -1.51
CA TYR A 149 10.22 -9.35 -1.96
C TYR A 149 10.01 -8.02 -1.25
N ILE A 150 10.50 -7.96 -0.01
CA ILE A 150 10.40 -6.78 0.84
C ILE A 150 11.80 -6.17 1.00
N SER A 151 11.97 -4.95 0.49
CA SER A 151 13.24 -4.22 0.53
C SER A 151 13.05 -2.85 1.19
N SER A 152 13.43 -2.70 2.46
CA SER A 152 12.90 -1.58 3.25
C SER A 152 13.51 -1.36 4.63
N GLN A 153 13.18 -0.23 5.26
CA GLN A 153 13.50 0.06 6.65
C GLN A 153 12.21 0.23 7.47
N TYR A 154 12.02 -0.63 8.50
CA TYR A 154 10.85 -0.63 9.39
C TYR A 154 11.21 -0.64 10.87
N LYS A 155 10.29 -0.22 11.74
CA LYS A 155 10.41 -0.58 13.16
C LYS A 155 9.97 -2.02 13.37
N LEU A 156 8.85 -2.42 12.78
CA LEU A 156 8.24 -3.72 13.02
C LEU A 156 7.64 -4.29 11.72
N LEU A 157 7.95 -5.56 11.47
CA LEU A 157 7.41 -6.37 10.39
C LEU A 157 6.76 -7.63 10.98
N LEU A 158 5.49 -7.85 10.66
CA LEU A 158 4.70 -9.01 11.09
C LEU A 158 4.13 -9.71 9.85
N GLY A 159 4.39 -11.01 9.72
CA GLY A 159 3.62 -11.82 8.80
C GLY A 159 3.82 -13.32 8.91
N SER A 160 2.85 -14.10 8.43
CA SER A 160 2.89 -15.55 8.57
C SER A 160 3.97 -16.17 7.69
N VAL A 161 4.03 -15.77 6.42
CA VAL A 161 5.02 -16.24 5.45
C VAL A 161 5.75 -15.06 4.86
N LEU A 162 7.07 -15.03 5.01
CA LEU A 162 7.95 -13.98 4.50
C LEU A 162 9.02 -14.60 3.59
N GLN A 163 9.05 -14.15 2.33
CA GLN A 163 10.02 -14.59 1.33
C GLN A 163 10.83 -13.42 0.80
N TYR A 164 12.15 -13.56 0.79
CA TYR A 164 13.11 -12.57 0.29
C TYR A 164 12.99 -11.21 0.98
N ILE A 165 13.58 -11.13 2.16
CA ILE A 165 13.56 -9.92 2.98
C ILE A 165 14.97 -9.34 3.06
N SER A 166 15.16 -8.12 2.55
CA SER A 166 16.46 -7.43 2.51
C SER A 166 16.33 -6.04 3.11
N SER A 167 16.72 -5.86 4.36
CA SER A 167 16.21 -4.72 5.15
C SER A 167 16.89 -4.46 6.49
N GLN A 168 16.49 -3.39 7.17
CA GLN A 168 16.87 -3.13 8.56
C GLN A 168 15.61 -2.93 9.42
N TYR A 169 15.42 -3.77 10.45
CA TYR A 169 14.27 -3.72 11.36
C TYR A 169 14.68 -3.71 12.83
N LYS A 170 13.80 -3.21 13.72
CA LYS A 170 13.94 -3.52 15.15
C LYS A 170 13.43 -4.92 15.44
N LEU A 171 12.26 -5.28 14.91
CA LEU A 171 11.58 -6.53 15.18
C LEU A 171 11.03 -7.14 13.88
N LEU A 172 11.35 -8.42 13.65
CA LEU A 172 10.78 -9.25 12.61
C LEU A 172 10.11 -10.47 13.26
N LEU A 173 8.81 -10.65 13.00
CA LEU A 173 8.05 -11.80 13.46
C LEU A 173 7.40 -12.50 12.28
N GLY A 174 7.60 -13.80 12.17
CA GLY A 174 6.78 -14.63 11.30
C GLY A 174 6.80 -16.10 11.62
N SER A 175 5.98 -16.88 10.94
CA SER A 175 5.95 -18.34 11.12
C SER A 175 7.00 -18.97 10.23
N VAL A 176 7.04 -18.61 8.94
CA VAL A 176 7.98 -19.13 7.96
C VAL A 176 8.74 -17.97 7.33
N LEU A 177 10.06 -17.96 7.50
CA LEU A 177 10.96 -16.95 6.94
C LEU A 177 11.98 -17.60 6.01
N GLN A 178 12.02 -17.16 4.75
CA GLN A 178 12.92 -17.66 3.73
C GLN A 178 13.76 -16.53 3.13
N TYR A 179 15.08 -16.73 3.06
CA TYR A 179 16.04 -15.77 2.49
C TYR A 179 15.98 -14.40 3.15
N ILE A 180 16.61 -14.30 4.31
CA ILE A 180 16.62 -13.09 5.13
C ILE A 180 18.04 -12.53 5.19
N ASN A 181 18.24 -11.35 4.60
CA ASN A 181 19.55 -10.70 4.52
C ASN A 181 19.50 -9.26 5.07
N SER A 182 19.76 -9.09 6.37
CA SER A 182 19.19 -7.92 7.07
C SER A 182 19.58 -7.74 8.53
N GLN A 183 19.88 -6.53 8.98
CA GLN A 183 20.25 -6.27 10.38
C GLN A 183 19.02 -6.07 11.28
N TYR A 184 18.93 -6.82 12.39
CA TYR A 184 17.81 -6.78 13.33
C TYR A 184 18.22 -6.62 14.79
N LYS A 185 17.29 -6.18 15.66
CA LYS A 185 17.47 -6.44 17.11
C LYS A 185 16.94 -7.82 17.47
N LEU A 186 15.76 -8.16 16.98
CA LEU A 186 15.02 -9.36 17.36
C LEU A 186 14.38 -10.01 16.13
N LEU A 187 14.66 -11.30 15.95
CA LEU A 187 14.10 -12.15 14.88
C LEU A 187 13.41 -13.35 15.51
N LEU A 188 12.11 -13.52 15.25
CA LEU A 188 11.30 -14.63 15.73
C LEU A 188 10.64 -15.35 14.56
N GLY A 189 10.90 -16.66 14.49
CA GLY A 189 10.38 -17.58 13.48
C GLY A 189 9.82 -18.84 14.10
N SER A 190 9.01 -19.61 13.39
CA SER A 190 8.91 -21.05 13.64
C SER A 190 9.92 -21.80 12.78
N VAL A 191 9.99 -21.44 11.49
CA VAL A 191 10.92 -22.01 10.50
C VAL A 191 11.70 -20.87 9.86
N LEU A 192 13.03 -20.93 9.96
CA LEU A 192 13.97 -19.97 9.38
C LEU A 192 14.91 -20.68 8.42
N GLN A 193 14.92 -20.25 7.15
CA GLN A 193 15.77 -20.81 6.11
C GLN A 193 16.61 -19.71 5.44
N TYR A 194 17.91 -19.94 5.34
CA TYR A 194 18.89 -19.02 4.72
C TYR A 194 18.87 -17.63 5.35
N ILE A 195 19.43 -17.53 6.55
CA ILE A 195 19.53 -16.26 7.29
C ILE A 195 20.98 -15.79 7.26
N SER A 196 21.24 -14.66 6.62
CA SER A 196 22.56 -14.04 6.55
C SER A 196 22.50 -12.64 7.18
N SER A 197 22.89 -12.46 8.45
CA SER A 197 22.65 -11.16 9.10
C SER A 197 23.33 -10.91 10.45
N GLN A 198 23.11 -9.71 11.02
CA GLN A 198 23.48 -9.39 12.40
C GLN A 198 22.22 -9.20 13.23
N TYR A 199 22.13 -9.87 14.38
CA TYR A 199 21.02 -9.71 15.33
C TYR A 199 21.51 -9.64 16.78
N LYS A 200 20.66 -9.14 17.70
CA LYS A 200 20.92 -9.38 19.12
C LYS A 200 20.39 -10.75 19.53
N LEU A 201 19.17 -11.07 19.10
CA LEU A 201 18.47 -12.27 19.54
C LEU A 201 17.70 -12.91 18.37
N LEU A 202 17.90 -14.23 18.22
CA LEU A 202 17.26 -15.10 17.25
C LEU A 202 16.52 -16.21 18.00
N LEU A 203 15.20 -16.34 17.79
CA LEU A 203 14.49 -17.57 18.15
C LEU A 203 13.81 -18.17 16.92
N GLY A 204 13.97 -19.48 16.76
CA GLY A 204 13.19 -20.27 15.83
C GLY A 204 13.15 -21.73 16.22
N SER A 205 12.06 -22.44 15.94
CA SER A 205 12.01 -23.88 16.19
C SER A 205 12.98 -24.62 15.26
N VAL A 206 12.90 -24.32 13.95
CA VAL A 206 13.76 -24.92 12.93
C VAL A 206 14.62 -23.85 12.28
N LEU A 207 15.93 -23.99 12.39
CA LEU A 207 16.94 -23.06 11.83
C LEU A 207 17.82 -23.79 10.81
N GLN A 208 17.81 -23.32 9.56
CA GLN A 208 18.56 -23.89 8.44
C GLN A 208 19.42 -22.83 7.76
N TYR A 209 20.72 -23.10 7.62
CA TYR A 209 21.72 -22.22 6.98
C TYR A 209 21.73 -20.80 7.58
N ILE A 210 22.31 -20.69 8.78
CA ILE A 210 22.44 -19.44 9.50
C ILE A 210 23.88 -18.95 9.44
N ASN A 211 24.13 -17.85 8.76
CA ASN A 211 25.43 -17.18 8.74
C ASN A 211 25.30 -15.78 9.36
N SER A 212 25.62 -15.64 10.65
CA SER A 212 25.26 -14.42 11.36
C SER A 212 26.09 -14.08 12.59
N GLN A 213 25.98 -12.83 13.03
CA GLN A 213 26.49 -12.40 14.33
C GLN A 213 25.31 -12.21 15.29
N TYR A 214 25.33 -12.89 16.45
CA TYR A 214 24.26 -12.84 17.45
C TYR A 214 24.76 -12.86 18.89
N LYS A 215 23.98 -12.28 19.80
CA LYS A 215 24.22 -12.45 21.26
C LYS A 215 23.55 -13.71 21.79
N LEU A 216 22.37 -14.05 21.28
CA LEU A 216 21.59 -15.19 21.74
C LEU A 216 20.86 -15.86 20.57
N LEU A 217 20.99 -17.18 20.49
CA LEU A 217 20.32 -18.04 19.53
C LEU A 217 19.63 -19.18 20.28
N LEU A 218 18.33 -19.35 20.05
CA LEU A 218 17.52 -20.43 20.58
C LEU A 218 16.80 -21.14 19.43
N GLY A 219 16.96 -22.46 19.36
CA GLY A 219 16.14 -23.28 18.50
C GLY A 219 16.21 -24.75 18.84
N SER A 220 15.17 -25.49 18.43
CA SER A 220 15.07 -26.92 18.71
C SER A 220 15.79 -27.75 17.65
N VAL A 221 15.86 -27.29 16.40
CA VAL A 221 16.57 -27.94 15.30
C VAL A 221 17.50 -26.94 14.62
N LEU A 222 18.80 -27.24 14.59
CA LEU A 222 19.84 -26.39 14.00
C LEU A 222 20.59 -27.14 12.91
N GLN A 223 20.65 -26.57 11.70
CA GLN A 223 21.41 -27.13 10.56
C GLN A 223 22.26 -26.05 9.91
N TYR A 224 23.59 -26.26 9.88
CA TYR A 224 24.62 -25.35 9.36
C TYR A 224 24.55 -23.93 9.95
N ILE A 225 25.20 -23.75 11.11
CA ILE A 225 25.33 -22.46 11.79
C ILE A 225 26.78 -22.00 11.69
N SER A 226 27.04 -20.82 11.10
CA SER A 226 28.33 -20.13 11.19
C SER A 226 28.14 -18.78 11.86
N SER A 227 28.94 -18.52 12.90
CA SER A 227 28.92 -17.25 13.63
C SER A 227 30.31 -16.69 13.83
N GLN A 228 30.48 -15.39 13.59
CA GLN A 228 31.65 -14.66 14.06
C GLN A 228 31.35 -14.09 15.45
N TYR A 229 31.84 -14.75 16.49
CA TYR A 229 31.86 -14.19 17.85
C TYR A 229 32.90 -13.07 17.90
N LYS A 230 32.47 -11.82 18.14
CA LYS A 230 33.33 -10.79 18.72
C LYS A 230 32.91 -10.64 20.18
N LEU A 231 33.83 -11.03 21.08
CA LEU A 231 33.80 -10.70 22.50
C LEU A 231 33.66 -9.19 22.69
#